data_AF-A0A9N9JRA3-F1
#
_entry.id   AF-A0A9N9JRA3-F1
#
_cell.length_a   1.000
_cell.length_b   1.000
_cell.length_c   1.000
_cell.angle_alpha   90.00
_cell.angle_beta   90.00
_cell.angle_gamma   90.00
#
_symmetry.space_group_name_H-M   'P 1'
#
loop_
_entity.id
_entity.type
_entity.pdbx_description
1 polymer ?
#
loop_
_entity_poly.entity_id
_entity_poly.type
_entity_poly.pdbx_seq_one_letter_code
_entity_poly.pdbx_strand_id
1 'polypeptide(L)'
;WMLQEIEKGQRAEDLKMDVLQAFHFIIQSWDEVSINTIRNCWYHTKILVADTTDTNSHSEDFCQTTDPVLNDIVNALEALNLPYPMQVEEFLAIPEENIVYEVPSDDHVIAELVETFRTNDPTIVDFEDEDDSFEIPIVSVNMANTSLETIRTFLLQQNGTEEHINILKKIEKFINKTKVGQMQQSKIDQFFVENNGNSFQDA
;
A
#
# COMPACT_ATOMS: atom_id res chain seq x y z
N TRP A 1 1.82 12.65 10.55
CA TRP A 1 1.83 12.28 11.98
C TRP A 1 3.24 12.01 12.47
N MET A 2 3.95 10.97 12.00
CA MET A 2 5.34 10.74 12.45
C MET A 2 6.28 11.93 12.29
N LEU A 3 6.26 12.60 11.12
CA LEU A 3 7.06 13.81 10.90
C LEU A 3 6.73 14.93 11.90
N GLN A 4 5.45 15.07 12.28
CA GLN A 4 5.02 16.05 13.28
C GLN A 4 5.46 15.68 14.70
N GLU A 5 5.55 14.39 15.04
CA GLU A 5 6.05 13.94 16.34
C GLU A 5 7.59 14.10 16.43
N ILE A 6 8.31 13.84 15.33
CA ILE A 6 9.75 14.13 15.24
C ILE A 6 10.01 15.64 15.33
N GLU A 7 9.21 16.48 14.67
CA GLU A 7 9.29 17.95 14.77
C GLU A 7 9.01 18.46 16.19
N LYS A 8 8.18 17.75 16.96
CA LYS A 8 7.94 18.04 18.39
C LYS A 8 9.08 17.54 19.31
N GLY A 9 10.12 16.92 18.75
CA GLY A 9 11.33 16.53 19.46
C GLY A 9 11.35 15.08 19.97
N GLN A 10 10.40 14.22 19.57
CA GLN A 10 10.52 12.78 19.82
C GLN A 10 11.60 12.15 18.95
N ARG A 11 12.34 11.19 19.52
CA ARG A 11 13.36 10.45 18.79
C ARG A 11 12.68 9.44 17.88
N ALA A 12 13.17 9.31 16.65
CA ALA A 12 12.63 8.37 15.67
C ALA A 12 12.69 6.91 16.15
N GLU A 13 13.65 6.58 17.02
CA GLU A 13 13.85 5.25 17.60
C GLU A 13 12.72 4.84 18.58
N ASP A 14 12.05 5.83 19.19
CA ASP A 14 10.97 5.59 20.15
C ASP A 14 9.59 5.54 19.48
N LEU A 15 9.51 5.88 18.18
CA LEU A 15 8.28 5.81 17.40
C LEU A 15 8.13 4.40 16.79
N LYS A 16 7.25 3.59 17.38
CA LYS A 16 6.74 2.39 16.72
C LYS A 16 5.67 2.79 15.70
N MET A 17 5.76 2.25 14.48
CA MET A 17 4.76 2.45 13.43
C MET A 17 4.20 1.11 12.95
N ASP A 18 2.87 1.05 12.83
CA ASP A 18 2.17 -0.10 12.29
C ASP A 18 2.33 -0.22 10.76
N VAL A 19 2.24 -1.43 10.23
CA VAL A 19 2.34 -1.73 8.79
C VAL A 19 1.31 -0.95 7.98
N LEU A 20 0.07 -0.78 8.48
CA LEU A 20 -0.97 0.00 7.79
C LEU A 20 -0.59 1.49 7.72
N GLN A 21 0.01 2.02 8.78
CA GLN A 21 0.49 3.40 8.82
C GLN A 21 1.67 3.58 7.85
N ALA A 22 2.57 2.60 7.75
CA ALA A 22 3.66 2.61 6.79
C ALA A 22 3.16 2.61 5.34
N PHE A 23 2.14 1.80 5.02
CA PHE A 23 1.52 1.80 3.69
C PHE A 23 0.93 3.18 3.33
N HIS A 24 0.14 3.78 4.22
CA HIS A 24 -0.40 5.12 3.99
C HIS A 24 0.70 6.16 3.81
N PHE A 25 1.79 6.06 4.57
CA PHE A 25 2.93 6.95 4.46
C PHE A 25 3.61 6.84 3.08
N ILE A 26 3.88 5.62 2.62
CA ILE A 26 4.48 5.38 1.29
C ILE A 26 3.60 5.96 0.18
N ILE A 27 2.29 5.72 0.23
CA ILE A 27 1.34 6.24 -0.77
C ILE A 27 1.41 7.76 -0.82
N GLN A 28 1.33 8.44 0.33
CA GLN A 28 1.39 9.89 0.40
C GLN A 28 2.75 10.44 -0.10
N SER A 29 3.85 9.78 0.26
CA SER A 29 5.19 10.21 -0.18
C SER A 29 5.36 10.10 -1.69
N TRP A 30 4.72 9.13 -2.35
CA TRP A 30 4.77 9.01 -3.82
C TRP A 30 4.12 10.19 -4.54
N ASP A 31 3.04 10.75 -4.00
CA ASP A 31 2.38 11.94 -4.59
C ASP A 31 3.28 13.19 -4.52
N GLU A 32 4.23 13.24 -3.59
CA GLU A 32 5.21 14.32 -3.44
C GLU A 32 6.42 14.18 -4.40
N VAL A 33 6.60 12.99 -5.01
CA VAL A 33 7.71 12.76 -5.95
C VAL A 33 7.42 13.45 -7.27
N SER A 34 8.15 14.54 -7.53
CA SER A 34 8.04 15.27 -8.80
C SER A 34 8.69 14.52 -9.97
N ILE A 35 8.20 14.78 -11.20
CA ILE A 35 8.81 14.31 -12.45
C ILE A 35 10.29 14.71 -12.54
N ASN A 36 10.66 15.88 -12.00
CA ASN A 36 12.05 16.34 -11.98
C ASN A 36 12.92 15.47 -11.06
N THR A 37 12.38 15.02 -9.92
CA THR A 37 13.07 14.09 -9.03
C THR A 37 13.39 12.79 -9.77
N ILE A 38 12.41 12.23 -10.48
CA ILE A 38 12.59 11.00 -11.29
C ILE A 38 13.61 11.25 -12.40
N ARG A 39 13.48 12.33 -13.17
CA ARG A 39 14.44 12.69 -14.23
C ARG A 39 15.85 12.83 -13.69
N ASN A 40 16.03 13.48 -12.54
CA ASN A 40 17.33 13.63 -11.90
C ASN A 40 17.90 12.28 -11.44
N CYS A 41 17.08 11.37 -10.91
CA CYS A 41 17.52 10.01 -10.59
C CYS A 41 18.04 9.28 -11.84
N TRP A 42 17.35 9.39 -12.96
CA TRP A 42 17.76 8.78 -14.24
C TRP A 42 19.03 9.43 -14.81
N TYR A 43 19.20 10.73 -14.62
CA TYR A 43 20.42 11.45 -14.97
C TYR A 43 21.62 11.00 -14.13
N HIS A 44 21.46 10.92 -12.81
CA HIS A 44 22.54 10.52 -11.91
C HIS A 44 22.96 9.06 -12.05
N THR A 45 22.02 8.19 -12.43
CA THR A 45 22.31 6.79 -12.79
C THR A 45 22.88 6.64 -14.20
N LYS A 46 23.03 7.76 -14.95
CA LYS A 46 23.50 7.82 -16.34
C LYS A 46 22.65 7.01 -17.33
N ILE A 47 21.42 6.68 -16.95
CA ILE A 47 20.43 6.06 -17.83
C ILE A 47 19.96 7.11 -18.84
N LEU A 48 19.75 8.34 -18.39
CA LEU A 48 19.57 9.49 -19.27
C LEU A 48 20.95 10.09 -19.60
N VAL A 49 21.32 10.12 -20.88
CA VAL A 49 22.47 10.91 -21.32
C VAL A 49 22.06 12.38 -21.25
N ALA A 50 22.92 13.22 -20.68
CA ALA A 50 22.73 14.65 -20.57
C ALA A 50 22.56 15.26 -21.97
N ASP A 51 21.35 15.31 -22.49
CA ASP A 51 21.12 15.94 -23.79
C ASP A 51 21.23 17.45 -23.57
N THR A 52 22.38 17.98 -23.97
CA THR A 52 22.67 19.41 -23.98
C THR A 52 21.93 20.06 -25.12
N THR A 53 20.60 20.12 -25.05
CA THR A 53 19.82 21.16 -25.72
C THR A 53 18.40 21.15 -25.20
N ASP A 54 18.00 22.28 -24.63
CA ASP A 54 16.62 22.67 -24.48
C ASP A 54 15.86 22.47 -25.80
N THR A 55 14.94 21.51 -25.84
CA THR A 55 13.81 21.58 -26.76
C THR A 55 12.53 21.15 -26.05
N ASN A 56 11.83 22.19 -25.65
CA ASN A 56 10.39 22.20 -25.46
C ASN A 56 9.71 21.68 -26.75
N SER A 57 9.44 20.39 -26.82
CA SER A 57 8.59 19.80 -27.87
C SER A 57 7.64 18.79 -27.25
N HIS A 58 6.48 19.30 -26.85
CA HIS A 58 5.26 18.50 -26.94
C HIS A 58 5.13 18.01 -28.38
N SER A 59 5.28 16.71 -28.59
CA SER A 59 4.84 16.06 -29.81
C SER A 59 4.17 14.76 -29.41
N GLU A 60 2.87 14.86 -29.17
CA GLU A 60 1.96 13.75 -29.33
C GLU A 60 2.01 13.33 -30.80
N ASP A 61 2.56 12.16 -31.09
CA ASP A 61 2.27 11.50 -32.36
C ASP A 61 2.13 10.00 -32.14
N PHE A 62 0.89 9.59 -31.87
CA PHE A 62 0.48 8.20 -31.96
C PHE A 62 -0.05 7.93 -33.36
N CYS A 63 0.68 7.08 -34.09
CA CYS A 63 0.22 5.92 -34.87
C CYS A 63 0.94 5.80 -36.22
N GLN A 64 1.67 4.71 -36.44
CA GLN A 64 1.18 3.64 -37.34
C GLN A 64 2.11 2.41 -37.42
N THR A 65 1.48 1.25 -37.17
CA THR A 65 1.70 -0.05 -37.83
C THR A 65 3.04 -0.76 -37.66
N THR A 66 3.31 -1.15 -36.44
CA THR A 66 3.84 -2.43 -35.91
C THR A 66 3.84 -2.19 -34.39
N ASP A 67 3.77 -3.21 -33.54
CA ASP A 67 3.73 -2.99 -32.08
C ASP A 67 4.85 -1.99 -31.68
N PRO A 68 4.51 -0.78 -31.23
CA PRO A 68 5.48 0.30 -31.05
C PRO A 68 6.56 -0.09 -30.05
N VAL A 69 6.22 -0.95 -29.10
CA VAL A 69 7.15 -1.47 -28.09
C VAL A 69 8.17 -2.41 -28.71
N LEU A 70 7.76 -3.27 -29.64
CA LEU A 70 8.68 -4.18 -30.34
C LEU A 70 9.67 -3.41 -31.19
N ASN A 71 9.22 -2.39 -31.92
CA ASN A 71 10.10 -1.58 -32.76
C ASN A 71 11.12 -0.80 -31.93
N ASP A 72 10.71 -0.27 -30.76
CA ASP A 72 11.63 0.38 -29.83
C ASP A 72 12.70 -0.59 -29.29
N ILE A 73 12.33 -1.84 -29.00
CA ILE A 73 13.27 -2.88 -28.57
C ILE A 73 14.24 -3.28 -29.69
N VAL A 74 13.76 -3.41 -30.94
CA VAL A 74 14.62 -3.64 -32.12
C VAL A 74 15.67 -2.53 -32.23
N ASN A 75 15.22 -1.27 -32.20
CA ASN A 75 16.10 -0.11 -32.31
C ASN A 75 17.14 -0.05 -31.17
N ALA A 76 16.72 -0.39 -29.95
CA ALA A 76 17.62 -0.45 -28.79
C ALA A 76 18.67 -1.56 -28.93
N LEU A 77 18.29 -2.74 -29.43
CA LEU A 77 19.24 -3.84 -29.68
C LEU A 77 20.22 -3.52 -30.81
N GLU A 78 19.78 -2.84 -31.87
CA GLU A 78 20.65 -2.37 -32.94
C GLU A 78 21.67 -1.31 -32.45
N ALA A 79 21.24 -0.40 -31.57
CA ALA A 79 22.10 0.62 -30.98
C ALA A 79 23.26 0.05 -30.14
N LEU A 80 23.13 -1.18 -29.62
CA LEU A 80 24.21 -1.86 -28.87
C LEU A 80 25.34 -2.36 -29.78
N ASN A 81 25.17 -2.37 -31.10
CA ASN A 81 26.17 -2.72 -32.11
C ASN A 81 26.92 -4.02 -31.81
N LEU A 82 26.17 -5.07 -31.44
CA LEU A 82 26.71 -6.37 -31.09
C LEU A 82 27.18 -7.11 -32.35
N PRO A 83 28.31 -7.84 -32.32
CA PRO A 83 28.81 -8.59 -33.48
C PRO A 83 27.89 -9.74 -33.92
N TYR A 84 26.99 -10.18 -33.04
CA TYR A 84 25.91 -11.13 -33.34
C TYR A 84 24.67 -10.73 -32.53
N PRO A 85 23.80 -9.87 -33.06
CA PRO A 85 22.59 -9.44 -32.36
C PRO A 85 21.56 -10.58 -32.34
N MET A 86 20.98 -10.83 -31.17
CA MET A 86 19.87 -11.78 -30.99
C MET A 86 18.58 -11.18 -31.60
N GLN A 87 17.74 -12.01 -32.20
CA GLN A 87 16.43 -11.55 -32.72
C GLN A 87 15.52 -11.14 -31.57
N VAL A 88 14.65 -10.14 -31.77
CA VAL A 88 13.78 -9.64 -30.70
C VAL A 88 12.79 -10.70 -30.23
N GLU A 89 12.32 -11.54 -31.14
CA GLU A 89 11.45 -12.66 -30.85
C GLU A 89 12.14 -13.71 -29.97
N GLU A 90 13.44 -13.95 -30.19
CA GLU A 90 14.26 -14.86 -29.39
C GLU A 90 14.61 -14.24 -28.03
N PHE A 91 14.87 -12.93 -27.99
CA PHE A 91 15.13 -12.19 -26.76
C PHE A 91 13.93 -12.16 -25.82
N LEU A 92 12.71 -12.09 -26.37
CA LEU A 92 11.47 -12.10 -25.60
C LEU A 92 10.97 -13.52 -25.26
N ALA A 93 11.44 -14.54 -25.98
CA ALA A 93 11.14 -15.92 -25.68
C ALA A 93 11.93 -16.36 -24.44
N ILE A 94 11.24 -16.48 -23.31
CA ILE A 94 11.81 -17.10 -22.11
C ILE A 94 12.11 -18.57 -22.48
N PRO A 95 13.36 -19.04 -22.42
CA PRO A 95 13.66 -20.44 -22.69
C PRO A 95 12.89 -21.31 -21.69
N GLU A 96 12.40 -22.47 -22.14
CA GLU A 96 11.76 -23.43 -21.23
C GLU A 96 12.77 -23.80 -20.13
N GLU A 97 12.51 -23.34 -18.90
CA GLU A 97 13.31 -23.71 -17.74
C GLU A 97 13.08 -25.20 -17.46
N ASN A 98 14.15 -26.00 -17.51
CA ASN A 98 14.11 -27.31 -16.87
C ASN A 98 13.90 -27.09 -15.38
N ILE A 99 12.83 -27.65 -14.80
CA ILE A 99 12.56 -27.57 -13.37
C ILE A 99 13.74 -28.21 -12.62
N VAL A 100 14.61 -27.38 -12.04
CA VAL A 100 15.82 -27.83 -11.31
C VAL A 100 15.52 -28.22 -9.86
N TYR A 101 14.32 -27.92 -9.37
CA TYR A 101 13.89 -28.23 -8.00
C TYR A 101 12.78 -29.30 -8.01
N GLU A 102 12.99 -30.38 -7.28
CA GLU A 102 11.90 -31.29 -6.95
C GLU A 102 10.99 -30.59 -5.95
N VAL A 103 9.73 -30.36 -6.32
CA VAL A 103 8.70 -29.91 -5.37
C VAL A 103 8.42 -31.08 -4.43
N PRO A 104 8.68 -30.95 -3.12
CA PRO A 104 8.40 -32.03 -2.17
C PRO A 104 6.91 -32.37 -2.19
N SER A 105 6.58 -33.65 -2.09
CA SER A 105 5.19 -34.08 -1.91
C SER A 105 4.66 -33.55 -0.57
N ASP A 106 3.38 -33.21 -0.51
CA ASP A 106 2.67 -32.77 0.70
C ASP A 106 2.96 -33.67 1.92
N ASP A 107 3.07 -34.98 1.72
CA ASP A 107 3.38 -35.94 2.78
C ASP A 107 4.78 -35.72 3.40
N HIS A 108 5.75 -35.29 2.59
CA HIS A 108 7.11 -34.97 3.05
C HIS A 108 7.12 -33.68 3.88
N VAL A 109 6.40 -32.66 3.42
CA VAL A 109 6.26 -31.37 4.13
C VAL A 109 5.58 -31.57 5.49
N ILE A 110 4.52 -32.38 5.54
CA ILE A 110 3.80 -32.66 6.78
C ILE A 110 4.70 -33.44 7.76
N ALA A 111 5.46 -34.42 7.28
CA ALA A 111 6.38 -35.19 8.12
C ALA A 111 7.47 -34.30 8.74
N GLU A 112 8.06 -33.40 7.95
CA GLU A 112 9.07 -32.45 8.41
C GLU A 112 8.53 -31.48 9.48
N LEU A 113 7.30 -30.96 9.28
CA LEU A 113 6.62 -30.14 10.29
C LEU A 113 6.41 -30.93 11.60
N VAL A 114 5.87 -32.13 11.51
CA VAL A 114 5.59 -32.94 12.71
C VAL A 114 6.88 -33.27 13.47
N GLU A 115 7.99 -33.49 12.76
CA GLU A 115 9.29 -33.74 13.38
C GLU A 115 9.87 -32.49 14.06
N THR A 116 9.85 -31.33 13.38
CA THR A 116 10.31 -30.05 13.95
C THR A 116 9.53 -29.64 15.20
N PHE A 117 8.21 -29.87 15.24
CA PHE A 117 7.39 -29.58 16.42
C PHE A 117 7.49 -30.64 17.53
N ARG A 118 8.03 -31.84 17.23
CA ARG A 118 8.23 -32.91 18.23
C ARG A 118 9.56 -32.81 18.97
N THR A 119 10.60 -32.25 18.35
CA THR A 119 11.93 -32.10 18.97
C THR A 119 12.03 -30.98 20.00
N ASN A 120 10.96 -30.21 20.19
CA ASN A 120 10.91 -29.20 21.25
C ASN A 120 10.49 -29.89 22.57
N ASP A 121 11.50 -30.24 23.37
CA ASP A 121 11.37 -30.52 24.81
C ASP A 121 10.48 -29.43 25.44
N PRO A 122 9.56 -29.71 26.39
CA PRO A 122 8.63 -28.73 26.93
C PRO A 122 9.38 -27.83 27.91
N THR A 123 10.35 -27.07 27.39
CA THR A 123 10.68 -25.79 27.98
C THR A 123 9.46 -24.95 27.69
N ILE A 124 8.62 -24.76 28.71
CA ILE A 124 7.65 -23.69 28.75
C ILE A 124 8.51 -22.43 28.67
N VAL A 125 8.81 -22.01 27.44
CA VAL A 125 9.22 -20.65 27.17
C VAL A 125 7.96 -19.89 27.51
N ASP A 126 7.98 -19.26 28.67
CA ASP A 126 7.03 -18.23 29.04
C ASP A 126 7.22 -17.13 28.00
N PHE A 127 6.55 -17.28 26.87
CA PHE A 127 6.22 -16.17 26.02
C PHE A 127 5.27 -15.37 26.88
N GLU A 128 5.83 -14.46 27.70
CA GLU A 128 5.10 -13.26 28.05
C GLU A 128 4.72 -12.67 26.69
N ASP A 129 3.51 -12.98 26.25
CA ASP A 129 2.85 -12.35 25.11
C ASP A 129 2.62 -10.89 25.54
N GLU A 130 3.71 -10.11 25.58
CA GLU A 130 3.63 -8.66 25.56
C GLU A 130 2.96 -8.33 24.23
N ASP A 131 1.65 -8.12 24.31
CA ASP A 131 0.83 -7.62 23.22
C ASP A 131 1.33 -6.23 22.84
N ASP A 132 2.32 -6.23 21.94
CA ASP A 132 2.94 -5.06 21.34
C ASP A 132 2.03 -4.45 20.24
N SER A 133 0.79 -4.94 20.10
CA SER A 133 -0.19 -4.37 19.19
C SER A 133 -0.72 -3.05 19.73
N PHE A 134 -0.60 -2.00 18.92
CA PHE A 134 -1.22 -0.73 19.23
C PHE A 134 -2.69 -0.80 18.84
N GLU A 135 -3.59 -0.75 19.83
CA GLU A 135 -5.01 -0.55 19.55
C GLU A 135 -5.20 0.79 18.83
N ILE A 136 -5.66 0.73 17.57
CA ILE A 136 -6.04 1.94 16.84
C ILE A 136 -7.23 2.56 17.57
N PRO A 137 -7.12 3.78 18.12
CA PRO A 137 -8.18 4.37 18.91
C PRO A 137 -9.43 4.56 18.05
N ILE A 138 -10.55 3.97 18.49
CA ILE A 138 -11.83 4.10 17.80
C ILE A 138 -12.30 5.56 17.90
N VAL A 139 -12.22 6.29 16.79
CA VAL A 139 -12.70 7.67 16.73
C VAL A 139 -14.23 7.66 16.72
N SER A 140 -14.83 8.25 17.76
CA SER A 140 -16.29 8.39 17.82
C SER A 140 -16.81 9.29 16.69
N VAL A 141 -18.04 9.04 16.24
CA VAL A 141 -18.74 9.86 15.22
C VAL A 141 -18.78 11.34 15.61
N ASN A 142 -18.89 11.66 16.90
CA ASN A 142 -18.89 13.04 17.38
C ASN A 142 -17.52 13.69 17.22
N MET A 143 -16.45 12.97 17.56
CA MET A 143 -15.07 13.46 17.40
C MET A 143 -14.75 13.72 15.92
N ALA A 144 -15.15 12.81 15.02
CA ALA A 144 -15.00 12.99 13.58
C ALA A 144 -15.71 14.26 13.07
N ASN A 145 -16.93 14.55 13.56
CA ASN A 145 -17.66 15.76 13.20
C ASN A 145 -16.97 17.04 13.71
N THR A 146 -16.47 17.05 14.94
CA THR A 146 -15.74 18.22 15.49
C THR A 146 -14.45 18.49 14.71
N SER A 147 -13.71 17.44 14.34
CA SER A 147 -12.53 17.57 13.49
C SER A 147 -12.90 18.07 12.09
N LEU A 148 -14.00 17.59 11.51
CA LEU A 148 -14.48 18.02 10.20
C LEU A 148 -14.87 19.51 10.19
N GLU A 149 -15.54 20.00 11.25
CA GLU A 149 -15.84 21.43 11.41
C GLU A 149 -14.58 22.29 11.56
N THR A 150 -13.55 21.76 12.24
CA THR A 150 -12.25 22.43 12.36
C THR A 150 -11.59 22.58 10.99
N ILE A 151 -11.58 21.50 10.19
CA ILE A 151 -11.04 21.50 8.82
C ILE A 151 -11.85 22.45 7.92
N ARG A 152 -13.19 22.43 8.04
CA ARG A 152 -14.07 23.32 7.29
C ARG A 152 -13.76 24.79 7.56
N THR A 153 -13.59 25.12 8.83
CA THR A 153 -13.26 26.49 9.26
C THR A 153 -11.91 26.93 8.70
N PHE A 154 -10.91 26.05 8.71
CA PHE A 154 -9.61 26.32 8.11
C PHE A 154 -9.69 26.55 6.60
N LEU A 155 -10.40 25.69 5.85
CA LEU A 155 -10.52 25.82 4.40
C LEU A 155 -11.26 27.08 3.96
N LEU A 156 -12.26 27.54 4.73
CA LEU A 156 -12.97 28.80 4.48
C LEU A 156 -12.08 30.03 4.66
N GLN A 157 -10.98 29.93 5.40
CA GLN A 157 -10.01 31.01 5.58
C GLN A 157 -8.98 31.09 4.43
N GLN A 158 -8.91 30.07 3.57
CA GLN A 158 -7.98 29.98 2.46
C GLN A 158 -8.67 30.34 1.12
N ASN A 159 -7.93 30.93 0.18
CA ASN A 159 -8.43 31.19 -1.17
C ASN A 159 -8.36 29.93 -2.05
N GLY A 160 -9.38 29.68 -2.88
CA GLY A 160 -9.37 28.60 -3.89
C GLY A 160 -9.77 27.22 -3.38
N THR A 161 -10.57 27.12 -2.32
CA THR A 161 -10.90 25.86 -1.63
C THR A 161 -12.27 25.27 -1.97
N GLU A 162 -12.96 25.77 -3.00
CA GLU A 162 -14.31 25.31 -3.37
C GLU A 162 -14.40 23.80 -3.63
N GLU A 163 -13.42 23.23 -4.32
CA GLU A 163 -13.36 21.79 -4.60
C GLU A 163 -13.19 20.97 -3.31
N HIS A 164 -12.31 21.40 -2.42
CA HIS A 164 -12.07 20.76 -1.13
C HIS A 164 -13.31 20.84 -0.22
N ILE A 165 -14.03 21.96 -0.23
CA ILE A 165 -15.30 22.12 0.50
C ILE A 165 -16.37 21.16 -0.05
N ASN A 166 -16.42 20.93 -1.36
CA ASN A 166 -17.34 19.96 -1.95
C ASN A 166 -17.02 18.51 -1.55
N ILE A 167 -15.73 18.15 -1.50
CA ILE A 167 -15.28 16.85 -0.99
C ILE A 167 -15.68 16.71 0.48
N LEU A 168 -15.50 17.75 1.29
CA LEU A 168 -15.87 17.75 2.70
C LEU A 168 -17.37 17.49 2.91
N LYS A 169 -18.24 18.09 2.07
CA LYS A 169 -19.70 17.81 2.10
C LYS A 169 -20.03 16.34 1.81
N LYS A 170 -19.28 15.69 0.91
CA LYS A 170 -19.46 14.25 0.62
C LYS A 170 -19.08 13.40 1.84
N ILE A 171 -17.99 13.76 2.51
CA ILE A 171 -17.53 13.09 3.74
C ILE A 171 -18.54 13.29 4.87
N GLU A 172 -19.04 14.51 5.08
CA GLU A 172 -20.06 14.83 6.07
C GLU A 172 -21.34 14.01 5.84
N LYS A 173 -21.79 13.89 4.58
CA LYS A 173 -22.94 13.05 4.21
C LYS A 173 -22.70 11.58 4.55
N PHE A 174 -21.48 11.07 4.34
CA PHE A 174 -21.12 9.70 4.68
C PHE A 174 -21.14 9.46 6.19
N ILE A 175 -20.55 10.37 6.97
CA ILE A 175 -20.56 10.31 8.44
C ILE A 175 -21.99 10.34 8.97
N ASN A 176 -22.83 11.23 8.46
CA ASN A 176 -24.24 11.33 8.85
C ASN A 176 -25.05 10.07 8.47
N LYS A 177 -24.80 9.48 7.30
CA LYS A 177 -25.41 8.20 6.90
C LYS A 177 -25.03 7.07 7.86
N THR A 178 -23.76 7.02 8.26
CA THR A 178 -23.24 6.02 9.20
C THR A 178 -23.85 6.20 10.60
N LYS A 179 -23.96 7.46 11.06
CA LYS A 179 -24.66 7.80 12.32
C LYS A 179 -26.10 7.32 12.32
N VAL A 180 -26.84 7.59 11.25
CA VAL A 180 -28.24 7.14 11.11
C VAL A 180 -28.32 5.61 11.07
N GLY A 181 -27.38 4.93 10.42
CA GLY A 181 -27.29 3.46 10.44
C GLY A 181 -27.01 2.90 11.84
N GLN A 182 -26.13 3.52 12.61
CA GLN A 182 -25.85 3.15 14.02
C GLN A 182 -27.03 3.43 14.95
N MET A 183 -27.89 4.40 14.62
CA MET A 183 -29.10 4.71 15.37
C MET A 183 -30.27 3.77 15.07
N GLN A 184 -30.15 2.86 14.10
CA GLN A 184 -31.20 1.87 13.83
C GLN A 184 -31.15 0.77 14.89
N GLN A 185 -32.28 0.55 15.54
CA GLN A 185 -32.46 -0.53 16.51
C GLN A 185 -32.19 -1.88 15.85
N SER A 186 -31.27 -2.67 16.42
CA SER A 186 -31.10 -4.07 16.07
C SER A 186 -32.42 -4.81 16.26
N LYS A 187 -32.79 -5.69 15.31
CA LYS A 187 -34.04 -6.45 15.40
C LYS A 187 -34.00 -7.29 16.68
N ILE A 188 -35.15 -7.40 17.36
CA ILE A 188 -35.25 -8.14 18.64
C ILE A 188 -34.75 -9.58 18.54
N ASP A 189 -34.79 -10.17 17.34
CA ASP A 189 -34.27 -11.50 17.04
C ASP A 189 -32.76 -11.63 17.28
N GLN A 190 -31.97 -10.56 17.10
CA GLN A 190 -30.52 -10.58 17.38
C GLN A 190 -30.21 -10.68 18.88
N PHE A 191 -31.05 -10.09 19.73
CA PHE A 191 -30.92 -10.18 21.19
C PHE A 191 -31.14 -11.61 21.71
N PHE A 192 -32.03 -12.38 21.08
CA PHE A 192 -32.30 -13.76 21.47
C PHE A 192 -31.26 -14.76 20.94
N VAL A 193 -30.52 -14.42 19.89
CA VAL A 193 -29.42 -15.27 19.38
C VAL A 193 -28.19 -15.16 20.29
N GLU A 194 -27.85 -13.97 20.78
CA GLU A 194 -26.71 -13.77 21.70
C GLU A 194 -26.97 -14.35 23.10
N ASN A 195 -28.21 -14.32 23.60
CA ASN A 195 -28.54 -14.85 24.93
C ASN A 195 -28.78 -16.38 24.99
N ASN A 196 -29.03 -17.03 23.85
CA ASN A 196 -29.22 -18.49 23.81
C ASN A 196 -27.89 -19.27 23.88
N GLY A 197 -26.74 -18.60 23.85
CA GLY A 197 -25.43 -19.21 24.11
C GLY A 197 -25.04 -19.31 25.59
N ASN A 198 -25.74 -18.60 26.48
CA ASN A 198 -25.33 -18.44 27.89
C ASN A 198 -26.35 -18.94 28.92
N SER A 199 -27.31 -19.80 28.54
CA SER A 199 -28.31 -20.29 29.49
C SER A 199 -28.69 -21.76 29.29
N PHE A 200 -27.73 -22.68 29.31
CA PHE A 200 -28.02 -24.10 29.61
C PHE A 200 -26.77 -24.82 30.19
N GLN A 201 -26.28 -24.33 31.32
CA GLN A 201 -25.41 -25.08 32.24
C GLN A 201 -25.67 -24.49 33.62
N ASP A 202 -26.70 -25.02 34.31
CA ASP A 202 -26.83 -25.10 35.77
C ASP A 202 -28.29 -25.36 36.14
N ALA A 203 -28.68 -26.64 36.08
CA ALA A 203 -29.75 -27.24 36.87
C ALA A 203 -29.50 -28.75 37.00
#